data_AF-A0A7L2X288-F1
#
_entry.id   AF-A0A7L2X288-F1
#
_cell.length_a   1.000
_cell.length_b   1.000
_cell.length_c   1.000
_cell.angle_alpha   90.00
_cell.angle_beta   90.00
_cell.angle_gamma   90.00
#
_symmetry.space_group_name_H-M   'P 1'
#
loop_
_entity.id
_entity.type
_entity.pdbx_description
1 polymer ?
#
loop_
_entity_poly.entity_id
_entity_poly.type
_entity_poly.pdbx_seq_one_letter_code
_entity_poly.pdbx_strand_id
1 'polypeptide(L)'
;RRRVTEASQQLTEIINSETSAESPEARGEAEPAEEEEDCALHCLWVDKFTPRRYMELLSDDYTNRCLLKWLKLWDTVVFGKENAVKKANPSAKAHPPFNQPKEQQNKWKTKVQLTEEILEAELDQHKRPKYKVALLCGPPGLGKTTLAHVIAKHAGYNAVEMNASDDRSPEVFKTRVEAATQMKSVLGANEKPNCLIIDEIDGAPSDVEGEAAAGTARRRRREGGLLLRPIICICNDQ
;
A
#
# COMPACT_ATOMS: atom_id res chain seq x y z
N ARG A 1 -12.48 -39.48 -18.10
CA ARG A 1 -11.74 -39.68 -16.82
C ARG A 1 -10.45 -40.48 -17.00
N ARG A 2 -10.45 -41.71 -17.56
CA ARG A 2 -9.20 -42.49 -17.79
C ARG A 2 -8.13 -41.82 -18.67
N ARG A 3 -8.53 -41.18 -19.78
CA ARG A 3 -7.57 -40.47 -20.66
C ARG A 3 -6.89 -39.25 -20.00
N VAL A 4 -7.55 -38.63 -19.02
CA VAL A 4 -7.02 -37.44 -18.32
C VAL A 4 -6.00 -37.88 -17.26
N THR A 5 -6.22 -39.03 -16.62
CA THR A 5 -5.27 -39.59 -15.65
C THR A 5 -4.01 -40.14 -16.33
N GLU A 6 -4.15 -40.74 -17.52
CA GLU A 6 -3.01 -41.21 -18.31
C GLU A 6 -2.13 -40.05 -18.80
N ALA A 7 -2.73 -38.96 -19.28
CA ALA A 7 -2.00 -37.75 -19.68
C ALA A 7 -1.26 -37.09 -18.50
N SER A 8 -1.86 -37.08 -17.31
CA SER A 8 -1.22 -36.54 -16.10
C SER A 8 -0.03 -37.38 -15.64
N GLN A 9 -0.10 -38.71 -15.79
CA GLN A 9 1.00 -39.59 -15.43
C GLN A 9 2.17 -39.47 -16.41
N GLN A 10 1.88 -39.36 -17.71
CA GLN A 10 2.90 -39.14 -18.74
C GLN A 10 3.62 -37.80 -18.55
N LEU A 11 2.90 -36.72 -18.22
CA LEU A 11 3.52 -35.44 -17.89
C LEU A 11 4.41 -35.50 -16.64
N THR A 12 4.03 -36.29 -15.64
CA THR A 12 4.83 -36.45 -14.41
C THR A 12 6.11 -37.26 -14.65
N GLU A 13 6.06 -38.26 -15.54
CA GLU A 13 7.25 -39.02 -15.95
C GLU A 13 8.24 -38.16 -16.74
N ILE A 14 7.76 -37.30 -17.64
CA ILE A 14 8.61 -36.41 -18.45
C ILE A 14 9.34 -35.39 -17.55
N ILE A 15 8.62 -34.78 -16.59
CA ILE A 15 9.22 -33.81 -15.65
C ILE A 15 10.28 -34.48 -14.76
N ASN A 16 10.04 -35.72 -14.32
CA ASN A 16 11.01 -36.46 -13.51
C ASN A 16 12.22 -36.96 -14.31
N SER A 17 12.06 -37.24 -15.62
CA SER A 17 13.19 -37.64 -16.46
C SER A 17 14.10 -36.46 -16.81
N GLU A 18 13.56 -35.24 -16.95
CA GLU A 18 14.37 -34.02 -17.15
C GLU A 18 15.14 -33.61 -15.88
N THR A 19 14.68 -34.00 -14.69
CA THR A 19 15.33 -33.66 -13.41
C THR A 19 16.52 -34.57 -13.04
N SER A 20 16.76 -35.66 -13.78
CA SER A 20 17.76 -36.67 -13.39
C SER A 20 19.09 -36.60 -14.17
N ALA A 21 19.29 -35.59 -15.00
CA ALA A 21 20.49 -35.45 -15.82
C ALA A 21 21.27 -34.18 -15.48
N GLU A 22 21.93 -34.15 -14.31
CA GLU A 22 23.16 -33.37 -14.17
C GLU A 22 23.99 -33.80 -12.94
N SER A 23 25.26 -34.14 -13.19
CA SER A 23 26.34 -34.15 -12.20
C SER A 23 27.45 -33.26 -12.77
N PRO A 24 28.14 -32.44 -11.96
CA PRO A 24 28.96 -31.35 -12.48
C PRO A 24 30.40 -31.80 -12.77
N GLU A 25 30.92 -31.42 -13.93
CA GLU A 25 32.36 -31.27 -14.17
C GLU A 25 32.66 -29.87 -14.70
N ALA A 26 33.79 -29.32 -14.24
CA ALA A 26 34.11 -27.91 -14.27
C ALA A 26 34.80 -27.42 -15.56
N ARG A 27 34.64 -26.10 -15.79
CA ARG A 27 35.50 -25.12 -16.51
C ARG A 27 35.05 -24.68 -17.90
N GLY A 28 34.87 -23.37 -18.04
CA GLY A 28 35.01 -22.64 -19.31
C GLY A 28 34.20 -21.35 -19.32
N GLU A 29 34.88 -20.20 -19.37
CA GLU A 29 34.28 -18.86 -19.54
C GLU A 29 33.48 -18.76 -20.85
N ALA A 30 32.22 -18.29 -20.79
CA ALA A 30 31.51 -17.65 -21.91
C ALA A 30 30.20 -16.95 -21.47
N GLU A 31 30.08 -15.67 -21.85
CA GLU A 31 28.85 -14.91 -22.19
C GLU A 31 27.70 -14.76 -21.15
N PRO A 32 27.40 -13.52 -20.67
CA PRO A 32 26.27 -13.27 -19.75
C PRO A 32 24.90 -13.15 -20.45
N ALA A 33 24.77 -13.58 -21.70
CA ALA A 33 23.55 -13.36 -22.50
C ALA A 33 22.54 -14.51 -22.42
N GLU A 34 22.97 -15.74 -22.10
CA GLU A 34 22.11 -16.92 -22.14
C GLU A 34 21.38 -17.17 -20.78
N GLU A 35 21.96 -16.72 -19.67
CA GLU A 35 21.36 -16.86 -18.32
C GLU A 35 20.14 -15.93 -18.10
N GLU A 36 20.04 -14.81 -18.83
CA GLU A 36 18.89 -13.90 -18.70
C GLU A 36 17.61 -14.45 -19.36
N GLU A 37 17.72 -15.29 -20.39
CA GLU A 37 16.55 -15.87 -21.08
C GLU A 37 15.91 -17.02 -20.29
N ASP A 38 16.69 -17.83 -19.58
CA ASP A 38 16.18 -18.99 -18.81
C ASP A 38 15.42 -18.55 -17.55
N CYS A 39 15.87 -17.47 -16.90
CA CYS A 39 15.13 -16.83 -15.80
C CYS A 39 13.78 -16.24 -16.25
N ALA A 40 13.65 -15.81 -17.51
CA ALA A 40 12.40 -15.26 -18.04
C ALA A 40 11.35 -16.34 -18.32
N LEU A 41 11.75 -17.60 -18.50
CA LEU A 41 10.86 -18.75 -18.72
C LEU A 41 10.15 -19.21 -17.43
N HIS A 42 10.76 -19.00 -16.25
CA HIS A 42 10.20 -19.38 -14.95
C HIS A 42 9.44 -18.26 -14.19
N CYS A 43 9.23 -17.11 -14.83
CA CYS A 43 8.47 -16.00 -14.24
C CYS A 43 6.96 -16.27 -14.29
N LEU A 44 6.28 -16.20 -13.13
CA LEU A 44 4.83 -16.31 -13.10
C LEU A 44 4.20 -15.15 -13.87
N TRP A 45 3.08 -15.42 -14.55
CA TRP A 45 2.35 -14.35 -15.25
C TRP A 45 1.95 -13.22 -14.31
N VAL A 46 1.67 -13.54 -13.04
CA VAL A 46 1.37 -12.53 -12.03
C VAL A 46 2.53 -11.56 -11.86
N ASP A 47 3.78 -12.03 -11.84
CA ASP A 47 4.97 -11.19 -11.69
C ASP A 47 5.27 -10.41 -12.98
N LYS A 48 5.15 -11.09 -14.13
CA LYS A 48 5.40 -10.50 -15.45
C LYS A 48 4.46 -9.34 -15.76
N PHE A 49 3.18 -9.48 -15.40
CA PHE A 49 2.13 -8.50 -15.66
C PHE A 49 1.74 -7.69 -14.40
N THR A 50 2.52 -7.77 -13.32
CA THR A 50 2.26 -6.95 -12.13
C THR A 50 2.31 -5.46 -12.50
N PRO A 51 1.26 -4.69 -12.17
CA PRO A 51 1.24 -3.24 -12.35
C PRO A 51 2.44 -2.57 -11.69
N ARG A 52 3.16 -1.75 -12.46
CA ARG A 52 4.30 -0.95 -11.98
C ARG A 52 3.97 0.53 -11.91
N ARG A 53 2.93 0.97 -12.63
CA ARG A 53 2.54 2.38 -12.75
C ARG A 53 1.08 2.58 -12.41
N TYR A 54 0.73 3.79 -11.98
CA TYR A 54 -0.63 4.16 -11.60
C TYR A 54 -1.66 3.86 -12.72
N MET A 55 -1.30 4.11 -13.98
CA MET A 55 -2.18 3.87 -15.13
C MET A 55 -2.40 2.39 -15.47
N GLU A 56 -1.62 1.48 -14.87
CA GLU A 56 -1.75 0.02 -15.06
C GLU A 56 -2.64 -0.63 -13.99
N LEU A 57 -3.08 0.14 -12.98
CA LEU A 57 -3.96 -0.36 -11.93
C LEU A 57 -5.35 -0.63 -12.49
N LEU A 58 -5.84 -1.86 -12.26
CA LEU A 58 -7.19 -2.29 -12.63
C LEU A 58 -8.19 -2.19 -11.46
N SER A 59 -7.74 -1.68 -10.31
CA SER A 59 -8.59 -1.38 -9.16
C SER A 59 -9.52 -0.20 -9.47
N ASP A 60 -10.61 -0.05 -8.72
CA ASP A 60 -11.55 1.06 -8.87
C ASP A 60 -10.86 2.45 -8.82
N ASP A 61 -11.12 3.29 -9.82
CA ASP A 61 -10.53 4.62 -9.97
C ASP A 61 -10.82 5.54 -8.77
N TYR A 62 -11.97 5.38 -8.12
CA TYR A 62 -12.29 6.15 -6.95
C TYR A 62 -11.39 5.76 -5.77
N THR A 63 -11.20 4.46 -5.49
CA THR A 63 -10.25 3.98 -4.47
C THR A 63 -8.83 4.46 -4.76
N ASN A 64 -8.37 4.36 -6.01
CA ASN A 64 -7.02 4.79 -6.41
C ASN A 64 -6.80 6.28 -6.12
N ARG A 65 -7.76 7.12 -6.52
CA ARG A 65 -7.70 8.57 -6.28
C ARG A 65 -7.80 8.92 -4.80
N CYS A 66 -8.62 8.21 -4.02
CA CYS A 66 -8.74 8.43 -2.59
C CYS A 66 -7.43 8.16 -1.86
N LEU A 67 -6.78 7.02 -2.11
CA LEU A 67 -5.51 6.68 -1.48
C LEU A 67 -4.41 7.66 -1.89
N LEU A 68 -4.36 8.04 -3.18
CA LEU A 68 -3.41 9.03 -3.67
C LEU A 68 -3.65 10.42 -3.04
N LYS A 69 -4.90 10.88 -2.97
CA LYS A 69 -5.28 12.16 -2.32
C LYS A 69 -4.86 12.13 -0.85
N TRP A 70 -5.12 11.03 -0.14
CA TRP A 70 -4.69 10.86 1.25
C TRP A 70 -3.16 10.93 1.41
N LEU A 71 -2.38 10.24 0.57
CA LEU A 71 -0.91 10.36 0.60
C LEU A 71 -0.43 11.78 0.32
N LYS A 72 -1.11 12.51 -0.57
CA LYS A 72 -0.76 13.91 -0.89
C LYS A 72 -0.99 14.88 0.24
N LEU A 73 -1.93 14.59 1.15
CA LEU A 73 -2.10 15.41 2.36
C LEU A 73 -0.86 15.36 3.29
N TRP A 74 0.02 14.36 3.13
CA TRP A 74 1.29 14.29 3.86
C TRP A 74 2.42 15.11 3.24
N ASP A 75 2.26 15.65 2.02
CA ASP A 75 3.39 16.19 1.24
C ASP A 75 4.11 17.34 1.97
N THR A 76 3.38 18.18 2.70
CA THR A 76 3.96 19.29 3.47
C THR A 76 4.87 18.84 4.60
N VAL A 77 4.51 17.76 5.30
CA VAL A 77 5.31 17.26 6.43
C VAL A 77 6.44 16.36 5.98
N VAL A 78 6.21 15.56 4.95
CA VAL A 78 7.17 14.55 4.49
C VAL A 78 8.21 15.17 3.55
N PHE A 79 7.77 15.99 2.59
CA PHE A 79 8.64 16.57 1.55
C PHE A 79 8.92 18.05 1.76
N GLY A 80 8.34 18.70 2.77
CA GLY A 80 8.48 20.14 2.98
C GLY A 80 7.85 21.01 1.88
N LYS A 81 7.04 20.42 1.00
CA LYS A 81 6.34 21.15 -0.06
C LYS A 81 5.22 21.95 0.58
N GLU A 82 5.27 23.28 0.53
CA GLU A 82 4.07 24.05 0.82
C GLU A 82 2.98 23.61 -0.16
N ASN A 83 1.88 23.07 0.37
CA ASN A 83 0.68 22.89 -0.42
C ASN A 83 0.40 24.25 -1.06
N ALA A 84 0.38 24.32 -2.39
CA ALA A 84 -0.11 25.49 -3.08
C ALA A 84 -1.54 25.69 -2.60
N VAL A 85 -1.70 26.52 -1.57
CA VAL A 85 -2.99 26.92 -1.06
C VAL A 85 -3.69 27.44 -2.29
N LYS A 86 -4.77 26.76 -2.71
CA LYS A 86 -5.68 27.32 -3.69
C LYS A 86 -6.08 28.66 -3.08
N LYS A 87 -5.45 29.75 -3.53
CA LYS A 87 -5.88 31.10 -3.17
C LYS A 87 -7.34 31.12 -3.56
N ALA A 88 -8.23 31.18 -2.55
CA ALA A 88 -9.64 31.38 -2.80
C ALA A 88 -9.72 32.61 -3.70
N ASN A 89 -10.23 32.43 -4.92
CA ASN A 89 -10.34 33.48 -5.89
C ASN A 89 -11.26 34.56 -5.29
N PRO A 90 -10.82 35.81 -5.04
CA PRO A 90 -11.65 36.80 -4.35
C PRO A 90 -12.82 37.37 -5.19
N SER A 91 -13.16 36.75 -6.33
CA SER A 91 -14.16 37.27 -7.26
C SER A 91 -15.28 36.27 -7.52
N ALA A 92 -16.19 36.12 -6.56
CA ALA A 92 -17.56 35.72 -6.83
C ALA A 92 -18.46 36.63 -6.01
N LYS A 93 -18.93 37.71 -6.66
CA LYS A 93 -19.81 38.71 -6.06
C LYS A 93 -21.12 38.07 -5.59
N ALA A 94 -21.61 38.62 -4.49
CA ALA A 94 -22.83 38.26 -3.79
C ALA A 94 -24.05 38.09 -4.71
N HIS A 95 -24.70 36.93 -4.64
CA HIS A 95 -26.13 36.81 -4.87
C HIS A 95 -26.82 36.66 -3.49
N PRO A 96 -27.97 37.33 -3.26
CA PRO A 96 -28.67 37.24 -1.98
C PRO A 96 -29.24 35.82 -1.77
N PRO A 97 -29.36 35.34 -0.52
CA PRO A 97 -29.85 33.99 -0.27
C PRO A 97 -31.34 33.92 -0.58
N PHE A 98 -31.69 33.10 -1.58
CA PHE A 98 -33.05 32.64 -1.79
C PHE A 98 -33.41 31.68 -0.65
N ASN A 99 -34.43 32.05 0.13
CA ASN A 99 -34.95 31.27 1.25
C ASN A 99 -35.49 29.94 0.74
N GLN A 100 -34.82 28.83 1.06
CA GLN A 100 -35.42 27.49 0.97
C GLN A 100 -35.66 26.95 2.38
N PRO A 101 -36.80 26.27 2.63
CA PRO A 101 -37.14 25.80 3.95
C PRO A 101 -36.11 24.78 4.44
N LYS A 102 -35.80 24.86 5.74
CA LYS A 102 -35.03 23.85 6.46
C LYS A 102 -35.85 22.55 6.51
N GLU A 103 -35.76 21.74 5.46
CA GLU A 103 -36.06 20.32 5.57
C GLU A 103 -34.85 19.64 6.22
N GLN A 104 -34.99 19.28 7.49
CA GLN A 104 -34.16 18.30 8.16
C GLN A 104 -34.38 16.93 7.49
N GLN A 105 -33.79 16.72 6.32
CA GLN A 105 -33.65 15.38 5.77
C GLN A 105 -32.47 14.70 6.46
N ASN A 106 -32.75 13.54 7.06
CA ASN A 106 -31.74 12.59 7.50
C ASN A 106 -30.91 12.18 6.28
N LYS A 107 -29.83 12.92 6.00
CA LYS A 107 -28.96 12.70 4.84
C LYS A 107 -28.11 11.47 5.09
N TRP A 108 -28.56 10.32 4.59
CA TRP A 108 -27.67 9.19 4.39
C TRP A 108 -26.65 9.58 3.32
N LYS A 109 -25.45 9.96 3.75
CA LYS A 109 -24.34 10.32 2.85
C LYS A 109 -23.82 9.06 2.17
N THR A 110 -23.52 9.14 0.88
CA THR A 110 -22.87 8.03 0.16
C THR A 110 -21.46 7.79 0.70
N LYS A 111 -20.94 6.55 0.63
CA LYS A 111 -19.56 6.21 1.01
C LYS A 111 -18.52 7.15 0.37
N VAL A 112 -18.79 7.56 -0.87
CA VAL A 112 -17.97 8.53 -1.62
C VAL A 112 -17.92 9.90 -0.93
N GLN A 113 -19.10 10.45 -0.59
CA GLN A 113 -19.23 11.77 0.04
C GLN A 113 -18.59 11.79 1.43
N LEU A 114 -18.77 10.72 2.21
CA LEU A 114 -18.16 10.58 3.53
C LEU A 114 -16.63 10.59 3.43
N THR A 115 -16.09 9.81 2.50
CA THR A 115 -14.65 9.69 2.31
C THR A 115 -14.05 11.00 1.79
N GLU A 116 -14.73 11.70 0.87
CA GLU A 116 -14.30 13.03 0.44
C GLU A 116 -14.28 14.04 1.58
N GLU A 117 -15.32 14.08 2.41
CA GLU A 117 -15.38 14.94 3.60
C GLU A 117 -14.27 14.62 4.60
N ILE A 118 -13.94 13.34 4.78
CA ILE A 118 -12.81 12.90 5.62
C ILE A 118 -11.46 13.36 5.04
N LEU A 119 -11.30 13.29 3.72
CA LEU A 119 -10.09 13.72 3.03
C LEU A 119 -9.98 15.25 2.90
N GLU A 120 -11.10 15.96 3.01
CA GLU A 120 -11.19 17.42 3.05
C GLU A 120 -11.17 17.99 4.46
N ALA A 121 -11.30 17.11 5.47
CA ALA A 121 -11.16 17.50 6.86
C ALA A 121 -9.81 18.19 7.10
N GLU A 122 -9.84 19.22 7.96
CA GLU A 122 -8.67 20.04 8.24
C GLU A 122 -7.48 19.19 8.72
N LEU A 123 -6.28 19.57 8.25
CA LEU A 123 -5.03 19.02 8.73
C LEU A 123 -4.89 19.26 10.24
N ASP A 124 -4.14 18.40 10.92
CA ASP A 124 -3.83 18.60 12.34
C ASP A 124 -2.95 19.86 12.54
N GLN A 125 -2.70 20.22 13.81
CA GLN A 125 -1.81 21.34 14.17
C GLN A 125 -0.41 21.24 13.56
N HIS A 126 0.00 20.05 13.10
CA HIS A 126 1.29 19.78 12.49
C HIS A 126 1.21 19.71 10.96
N LYS A 127 0.09 20.14 10.34
CA LYS A 127 -0.16 20.08 8.89
C LYS A 127 -0.15 18.66 8.31
N ARG A 128 -0.48 17.64 9.11
CA ARG A 128 -0.65 16.24 8.67
C ARG A 128 -2.12 15.88 8.56
N PRO A 129 -2.47 14.79 7.87
CA PRO A 129 -3.84 14.32 7.86
C PRO A 129 -4.29 13.96 9.28
N LYS A 130 -5.54 14.26 9.60
CA LYS A 130 -6.16 13.86 10.87
C LYS A 130 -6.06 12.34 11.08
N TYR A 131 -6.30 11.57 10.03
CA TYR A 131 -6.15 10.12 10.01
C TYR A 131 -4.79 9.75 9.43
N LYS A 132 -3.92 9.25 10.31
CA LYS A 132 -2.52 8.96 9.97
C LYS A 132 -2.32 7.60 9.29
N VAL A 133 -3.37 6.77 9.30
CA VAL A 133 -3.36 5.42 8.76
C VAL A 133 -4.48 5.32 7.73
N ALA A 134 -4.19 4.74 6.57
CA ALA A 134 -5.19 4.32 5.59
C ALA A 134 -5.37 2.80 5.68
N LEU A 135 -6.62 2.33 5.57
CA LEU A 135 -6.93 0.89 5.56
C LEU A 135 -7.51 0.50 4.19
N LEU A 136 -6.85 -0.47 3.53
CA LEU A 136 -7.35 -1.13 2.34
C LEU A 136 -7.94 -2.48 2.74
N CYS A 137 -9.27 -2.59 2.68
CA CYS A 137 -10.00 -3.81 2.99
C CYS A 137 -10.75 -4.30 1.75
N GLY A 138 -10.77 -5.61 1.53
CA GLY A 138 -11.54 -6.27 0.48
C GLY A 138 -11.13 -7.73 0.30
N PRO A 139 -11.80 -8.48 -0.58
CA PRO A 139 -11.48 -9.88 -0.82
C PRO A 139 -10.05 -10.07 -1.35
N PRO A 140 -9.48 -11.28 -1.20
CA PRO A 140 -8.16 -11.60 -1.76
C PRO A 140 -8.17 -11.50 -3.29
N GLY A 141 -7.02 -11.20 -3.88
CA GLY A 141 -6.87 -11.14 -5.35
C GLY A 141 -7.31 -9.82 -6.03
N LEU A 142 -7.80 -8.82 -5.29
CA LEU A 142 -8.12 -7.49 -5.86
C LEU A 142 -6.89 -6.57 -6.04
N GLY A 143 -5.69 -7.07 -5.80
CA GLY A 143 -4.45 -6.30 -5.95
C GLY A 143 -4.27 -5.20 -4.90
N LYS A 144 -4.77 -5.39 -3.67
CA LYS A 144 -4.63 -4.40 -2.57
C LYS A 144 -3.16 -4.06 -2.27
N THR A 145 -2.32 -5.09 -2.15
CA THR A 145 -0.87 -4.97 -1.94
C THR A 145 -0.22 -4.23 -3.11
N THR A 146 -0.53 -4.65 -4.34
CA THR A 146 -0.07 -3.98 -5.57
C THR A 146 -0.48 -2.50 -5.60
N LEU A 147 -1.73 -2.19 -5.27
CA LEU A 147 -2.26 -0.84 -5.23
C LEU A 147 -1.49 0.05 -4.26
N ALA A 148 -1.26 -0.42 -3.03
CA ALA A 148 -0.53 0.31 -2.02
C ALA A 148 0.90 0.64 -2.49
N HIS A 149 1.61 -0.34 -3.04
CA HIS A 149 2.96 -0.18 -3.57
C HIS A 149 3.04 0.80 -4.73
N VAL A 150 2.17 0.63 -5.72
CA VAL A 150 2.17 1.46 -6.93
C VAL A 150 1.82 2.91 -6.57
N ILE A 151 0.83 3.13 -5.71
CA ILE A 151 0.42 4.48 -5.30
C ILE A 151 1.49 5.15 -4.42
N ALA A 152 2.13 4.42 -3.49
CA ALA A 152 3.23 4.96 -2.69
C ALA A 152 4.41 5.40 -3.58
N LYS A 153 4.85 4.53 -4.50
CA LYS A 153 5.92 4.83 -5.47
C LYS A 153 5.54 6.01 -6.38
N HIS A 154 4.30 6.03 -6.87
CA HIS A 154 3.77 7.11 -7.70
C HIS A 154 3.72 8.46 -6.96
N ALA A 155 3.41 8.46 -5.66
CA ALA A 155 3.41 9.66 -4.83
C ALA A 155 4.82 10.16 -4.45
N GLY A 156 5.87 9.38 -4.76
CA GLY A 156 7.27 9.74 -4.53
C GLY A 156 7.89 9.12 -3.27
N TYR A 157 7.21 8.16 -2.64
CA TYR A 157 7.70 7.47 -1.45
C TYR A 157 8.54 6.24 -1.81
N ASN A 158 9.37 5.80 -0.86
CA ASN A 158 9.92 4.47 -0.79
C ASN A 158 8.92 3.55 -0.05
N ALA A 159 8.35 2.57 -0.73
CA ALA A 159 7.41 1.63 -0.11
C ALA A 159 8.20 0.60 0.71
N VAL A 160 7.94 0.55 2.02
CA VAL A 160 8.51 -0.45 2.94
C VAL A 160 7.36 -1.35 3.37
N GLU A 161 7.38 -2.60 2.94
CA GLU A 161 6.36 -3.59 3.27
C GLU A 161 6.78 -4.43 4.47
N MET A 162 5.83 -4.71 5.36
CA MET A 162 5.91 -5.74 6.39
C MET A 162 4.63 -6.58 6.33
N ASN A 163 4.76 -7.91 6.33
CA ASN A 163 3.61 -8.79 6.47
C ASN A 163 3.38 -9.06 7.98
N ALA A 164 2.22 -8.69 8.49
CA ALA A 164 1.89 -8.84 9.91
C ALA A 164 1.66 -10.32 10.32
N SER A 165 1.27 -11.20 9.39
CA SER A 165 1.00 -12.61 9.68
C SER A 165 2.30 -13.44 9.85
N ASP A 166 3.41 -12.96 9.27
CA ASP A 166 4.73 -13.57 9.36
C ASP A 166 5.48 -13.15 10.65
N ASP A 167 5.37 -11.88 11.04
CA ASP A 167 6.01 -11.31 12.23
C ASP A 167 5.20 -11.56 13.52
N ARG A 168 5.21 -12.81 14.01
CA ARG A 168 4.43 -13.23 15.20
C ARG A 168 4.90 -12.67 16.54
N SER A 169 6.04 -11.96 16.59
CA SER A 169 6.53 -11.31 17.83
C SER A 169 6.20 -9.81 17.82
N PRO A 170 5.47 -9.31 18.84
CA PRO A 170 5.13 -7.89 18.94
C PRO A 170 6.37 -6.99 19.09
N GLU A 171 7.47 -7.49 19.67
CA GLU A 171 8.73 -6.75 19.83
C GLU A 171 9.42 -6.53 18.49
N VAL A 172 9.48 -7.57 17.64
CA VAL A 172 10.07 -7.51 16.29
C VAL A 172 9.23 -6.57 15.43
N PHE A 173 7.92 -6.71 15.48
CA PHE A 173 6.99 -5.84 14.76
C PHE A 173 7.18 -4.37 15.13
N LYS A 174 7.16 -4.06 16.43
CA LYS A 174 7.37 -2.69 16.94
C LYS A 174 8.72 -2.11 16.47
N THR A 175 9.79 -2.90 16.56
CA THR A 175 11.13 -2.48 16.13
C THR A 175 11.16 -2.17 14.64
N ARG A 176 10.52 -3.00 13.79
CA ARG A 176 10.43 -2.76 12.34
C ARG A 176 9.60 -1.53 12.01
N VAL A 177 8.48 -1.32 12.70
CA VAL A 177 7.65 -0.11 12.55
C VAL A 177 8.42 1.15 12.93
N GLU A 178 9.13 1.14 14.06
CA GLU A 178 9.96 2.27 14.50
C GLU A 178 11.08 2.55 13.51
N ALA A 179 11.79 1.52 13.04
CA ALA A 179 12.81 1.64 12.01
C ALA A 179 12.23 2.25 10.72
N ALA A 180 11.14 1.71 10.19
CA ALA A 180 10.54 2.19 8.93
C ALA A 180 10.04 3.64 9.02
N THR A 181 9.50 4.04 10.18
CA THR A 181 8.91 5.38 10.37
C THR A 181 9.93 6.45 10.77
N GLN A 182 11.03 6.09 11.45
CA GLN A 182 12.05 7.04 11.90
C GLN A 182 13.23 7.16 10.94
N MET A 183 13.55 6.10 10.19
CA MET A 183 14.69 6.12 9.27
C MET A 183 14.39 6.97 8.03
N LYS A 184 15.37 7.79 7.62
CA LYS A 184 15.45 8.28 6.23
C LYS A 184 16.09 7.16 5.41
N SER A 185 15.65 6.94 4.18
CA SER A 185 16.28 5.93 3.31
C SER A 185 17.77 6.26 3.17
N VAL A 186 18.64 5.39 3.68
CA VAL A 186 20.11 5.61 3.76
C VAL A 186 20.87 5.08 2.53
N LEU A 187 20.15 4.48 1.57
CA LEU A 187 20.75 3.77 0.43
C LEU A 187 20.23 4.37 -0.89
N GLY A 188 20.92 5.39 -1.41
CA GLY A 188 20.81 5.82 -2.81
C GLY A 188 20.90 7.32 -3.05
N ALA A 189 21.35 7.70 -4.24
CA ALA A 189 21.48 9.09 -4.71
C ALA A 189 20.14 9.88 -4.77
N ASN A 190 19.00 9.22 -4.50
CA ASN A 190 17.66 9.80 -4.43
C ASN A 190 16.97 9.33 -3.13
N GLU A 191 17.25 10.01 -2.02
CA GLU A 191 16.64 9.72 -0.71
C GLU A 191 15.12 9.96 -0.74
N LYS A 192 14.34 8.93 -1.08
CA LYS A 192 12.88 8.97 -0.99
C LYS A 192 12.44 8.68 0.44
N PRO A 193 11.45 9.42 0.99
CA PRO A 193 10.91 9.15 2.30
C PRO A 193 10.12 7.85 2.33
N ASN A 194 10.15 7.13 3.45
CA ASN A 194 9.44 5.87 3.60
C ASN A 194 7.92 6.08 3.69
N CYS A 195 7.17 5.18 3.05
CA CYS A 195 5.76 4.90 3.32
C CYS A 195 5.69 3.46 3.79
N LEU A 196 5.17 3.26 5.00
CA LEU A 196 5.06 1.94 5.59
C LEU A 196 3.78 1.26 5.10
N ILE A 197 3.89 0.03 4.61
CA ILE A 197 2.78 -0.83 4.21
C ILE A 197 2.78 -2.02 5.16
N ILE A 198 1.68 -2.23 5.86
CA ILE A 198 1.47 -3.38 6.76
C ILE A 198 0.43 -4.27 6.08
N ASP A 199 0.89 -5.39 5.53
CA ASP A 199 0.03 -6.36 4.85
C ASP A 199 -0.51 -7.41 5.83
N GLU A 200 -1.66 -7.99 5.50
CA GLU A 200 -2.35 -9.04 6.26
C GLU A 200 -2.49 -8.73 7.77
N ILE A 201 -2.88 -7.51 8.11
CA ILE A 201 -3.05 -7.09 9.52
C ILE A 201 -4.10 -7.91 10.28
N ASP A 202 -5.03 -8.53 9.55
CA ASP A 202 -6.06 -9.43 10.06
C ASP A 202 -5.49 -10.78 10.54
N GLY A 203 -4.29 -11.15 10.09
CA GLY A 203 -3.56 -12.32 10.58
C GLY A 203 -2.69 -12.05 11.81
N ALA A 204 -2.67 -10.81 12.32
CA ALA A 204 -1.83 -10.43 13.44
C ALA A 204 -2.35 -11.04 14.77
N PRO A 205 -1.47 -11.42 15.72
CA PRO A 205 -1.91 -11.95 17.01
C PRO A 205 -2.80 -10.91 17.75
N SER A 206 -3.91 -11.36 18.35
CA SER A 206 -4.96 -10.51 18.94
C SER A 206 -4.49 -9.53 20.03
N ASP A 207 -3.28 -9.70 20.57
CA ASP A 207 -2.66 -8.75 21.50
C ASP A 207 -2.09 -7.49 20.82
N VAL A 208 -1.91 -7.45 19.48
CA VAL A 208 -1.42 -6.27 18.75
C VAL A 208 -2.51 -5.45 18.04
N GLU A 209 -3.71 -6.01 17.86
CA GLU A 209 -4.86 -5.33 17.23
C GLU A 209 -5.24 -4.04 17.98
N GLY A 210 -5.01 -4.00 19.29
CA GLY A 210 -5.36 -2.88 20.15
C GLY A 210 -4.48 -1.63 20.04
N GLU A 211 -3.27 -1.73 19.46
CA GLU A 211 -2.27 -0.66 19.54
C GLU A 211 -1.72 -0.22 18.17
N ALA A 212 -1.67 -1.10 17.18
CA ALA A 212 -1.20 -0.77 15.82
C ALA A 212 -2.32 -0.23 14.90
N ALA A 213 -3.54 -0.77 14.99
CA ALA A 213 -4.70 -0.31 14.22
C ALA A 213 -5.44 0.88 14.88
N ALA A 214 -5.37 0.99 16.21
CA ALA A 214 -6.06 2.00 17.00
C ALA A 214 -5.29 3.34 17.10
N GLY A 215 -4.79 3.86 15.98
CA GLY A 215 -4.35 5.25 15.88
C GLY A 215 -5.46 6.28 16.19
N THR A 216 -6.70 5.82 16.35
CA THR A 216 -7.84 6.58 16.88
C THR A 216 -8.10 6.24 18.36
N ALA A 217 -7.55 7.10 19.22
CA ALA A 217 -8.13 7.46 20.52
C ALA A 217 -8.27 6.37 21.60
N ARG A 218 -7.15 5.90 22.18
CA ARG A 218 -7.10 5.69 23.64
C ARG A 218 -5.83 6.28 24.27
N ARG A 219 -6.08 7.02 25.34
CA ARG A 219 -5.18 7.93 26.05
C ARG A 219 -4.11 7.15 26.83
N ARG A 220 -2.89 7.04 26.30
CA ARG A 220 -1.67 6.96 27.13
C ARG A 220 -0.59 7.89 26.55
N ARG A 221 -0.09 8.78 27.41
CA ARG A 221 0.81 9.88 27.10
C ARG A 221 2.20 9.49 27.58
N ARG A 222 3.16 9.47 26.63
CA ARG A 222 4.59 9.86 26.69
C ARG A 222 5.53 8.83 26.03
N GLU A 223 6.50 9.37 25.28
CA GLU A 223 7.66 8.75 24.61
C GLU A 223 7.49 8.11 23.22
N GLY A 224 6.56 8.61 22.41
CA GLY A 224 6.58 8.37 20.96
C GLY A 224 6.82 9.67 20.22
N GLY A 225 7.85 9.73 19.38
CA GLY A 225 8.05 10.84 18.44
C GLY A 225 6.79 11.06 17.57
N LEU A 226 6.69 12.24 16.96
CA LEU A 226 5.60 12.51 16.02
C LEU A 226 5.68 11.50 14.86
N LEU A 227 4.56 10.84 14.50
CA LEU A 227 4.50 10.01 13.29
C LEU A 227 4.61 10.93 12.05
N LEU A 228 5.77 10.93 11.39
CA LEU A 228 6.05 11.79 10.24
C LEU A 228 5.98 11.04 8.91
N ARG A 229 5.57 9.77 8.92
CA ARG A 229 5.46 8.92 7.73
C ARG A 229 4.05 8.36 7.59
N PRO A 230 3.51 8.25 6.37
CA PRO A 230 2.23 7.60 6.13
C PRO A 230 2.32 6.08 6.35
N ILE A 231 1.25 5.51 6.90
CA ILE A 231 1.08 4.07 7.11
C ILE A 231 -0.17 3.60 6.35
N ILE A 232 0.00 2.60 5.49
CA ILE A 232 -1.09 1.92 4.78
C ILE A 232 -1.19 0.53 5.38
N CYS A 233 -2.36 0.18 5.91
CA CYS A 233 -2.64 -1.17 6.37
C CYS A 233 -3.55 -1.87 5.36
N ILE A 234 -3.36 -3.18 5.21
CA ILE A 234 -4.14 -4.02 4.31
C ILE A 234 -4.72 -5.17 5.12
N CYS A 235 -6.01 -5.42 4.97
CA CYS A 235 -6.67 -6.59 5.54
C CYS A 235 -7.53 -7.29 4.49
N ASN A 236 -7.76 -8.58 4.70
CA ASN A 236 -8.75 -9.33 3.94
C ASN A 236 -10.13 -9.24 4.62
N ASP A 237 -11.17 -9.04 3.80
CA ASP A 237 -12.56 -9.06 4.24
C ASP A 237 -12.98 -10.54 4.39
N GLN A 238 -12.93 -11.09 5.61
CA GLN A 238 -13.38 -12.45 5.94
C GLN A 238 -14.77 -12.45 6.59
#